data_AF-A0A3M8CN92-F1
#
_entry.id   AF-A0A3M8CN92-F1
#
_cell.length_a   1.000
_cell.length_b   1.000
_cell.length_c   1.000
_cell.angle_alpha   90.00
_cell.angle_beta   90.00
_cell.angle_gamma   90.00
#
_symmetry.space_group_name_H-M   'P 1'
#
loop_
_entity.id
_entity.type
_entity.pdbx_description
1 polymer ?
#
loop_
_entity_poly.entity_id
_entity_poly.type
_entity_poly.pdbx_seq_one_letter_code
_entity_poly.pdbx_strand_id
1 'polypeptide(L)'
;MKKTERLSKIKRMRTWGNWSMVIGLLLMYTGYAFFAGYLDFIPLLGTMLKGSYIFMTCLLILGFLLTMASTVLFMISGMVSTSAPQVSCPSCQKVTKMLGKEDACMFCGQPLRLDDEQPQQQPQNQT
;
A
#
# COMPACT_ATOMS: atom_id res chain seq x y z
N MET A 1 23.65 6.87 -3.75
CA MET A 1 22.83 7.13 -2.52
C MET A 1 21.35 7.53 -2.76
N LYS A 2 20.93 8.11 -3.90
CA LYS A 2 19.52 8.58 -4.07
C LYS A 2 18.45 7.47 -4.15
N LYS A 3 18.80 6.23 -4.56
CA LYS A 3 17.81 5.16 -4.85
C LYS A 3 17.24 4.49 -3.59
N THR A 4 18.07 4.26 -2.58
CA THR A 4 17.68 3.64 -1.30
C THR A 4 16.63 4.47 -0.54
N GLU A 5 16.82 5.80 -0.53
CA GLU A 5 15.85 6.77 0.02
C GLU A 5 14.48 6.77 -0.68
N ARG A 6 14.45 6.46 -1.98
CA ARG A 6 13.19 6.39 -2.74
C ARG A 6 12.43 5.11 -2.39
N LEU A 7 13.16 4.00 -2.22
CA LEU A 7 12.58 2.70 -1.88
C LEU A 7 11.95 2.69 -0.48
N SER A 8 12.64 3.28 0.52
CA SER A 8 12.11 3.42 1.88
C SER A 8 10.87 4.32 1.93
N LYS A 9 10.85 5.42 1.15
CA LYS A 9 9.68 6.29 0.99
C LYS A 9 8.49 5.55 0.37
N ILE A 10 8.71 4.73 -0.66
CA ILE A 10 7.63 3.96 -1.30
C ILE A 10 7.04 2.93 -0.34
N LYS A 11 7.87 2.19 0.42
CA LYS A 11 7.36 1.28 1.46
C LYS A 11 6.55 2.05 2.50
N ARG A 12 7.06 3.19 2.96
CA ARG A 12 6.36 4.07 3.91
C ARG A 12 5.03 4.60 3.35
N MET A 13 4.97 5.00 2.08
CA MET A 13 3.73 5.43 1.43
C MET A 13 2.70 4.30 1.34
N ARG A 14 3.14 3.07 1.05
CA ARG A 14 2.25 1.90 1.00
C ARG A 14 1.69 1.55 2.39
N THR A 15 2.52 1.60 3.43
CA THR A 15 2.07 1.45 4.82
C THR A 15 1.08 2.54 5.22
N TRP A 16 1.36 3.80 4.87
CA TRP A 16 0.46 4.92 5.11
C TRP A 16 -0.87 4.77 4.36
N GLY A 17 -0.86 4.30 3.11
CA GLY A 17 -2.07 4.03 2.34
C GLY A 17 -2.93 2.90 2.93
N ASN A 18 -2.29 1.82 3.41
CA ASN A 18 -3.04 0.75 4.07
C ASN A 18 -3.68 1.22 5.38
N TRP A 19 -2.95 2.01 6.17
CA TRP A 19 -3.49 2.62 7.39
C TRP A 19 -4.63 3.60 7.11
N SER A 20 -4.54 4.42 6.06
CA SER A 20 -5.62 5.34 5.70
C SER A 20 -6.88 4.61 5.22
N MET A 21 -6.73 3.47 4.55
CA MET A 21 -7.86 2.63 4.14
C MET A 21 -8.58 2.01 5.35
N VAL A 22 -7.82 1.49 6.32
CA VAL A 22 -8.40 0.95 7.56
C VAL A 22 -9.11 2.04 8.35
N ILE A 23 -8.52 3.23 8.47
CA ILE A 23 -9.15 4.38 9.12
C ILE A 23 -10.43 4.81 8.40
N GLY A 24 -10.43 4.89 7.07
CA GLY A 24 -11.62 5.21 6.27
C GLY A 24 -12.76 4.22 6.50
N LEU A 25 -12.46 2.93 6.50
CA LEU A 25 -13.46 1.88 6.74
C LEU A 25 -14.02 1.92 8.17
N LEU A 26 -13.15 2.09 9.18
CA LEU A 26 -13.57 2.23 10.57
C LEU A 26 -14.46 3.47 10.78
N LEU A 27 -14.14 4.58 10.11
CA LEU A 27 -14.91 5.82 10.15
C LEU A 27 -16.30 5.63 9.53
N MET A 28 -16.40 4.96 8.38
CA MET A 28 -17.70 4.62 7.77
C MET A 28 -18.52 3.68 8.66
N TYR A 29 -17.88 2.66 9.23
CA TYR A 29 -18.56 1.70 10.11
C TYR A 29 -19.06 2.34 11.40
N THR A 30 -18.25 3.18 12.06
CA THR A 30 -18.66 3.93 13.26
C THR A 30 -19.76 4.93 12.96
N GLY A 31 -19.73 5.61 11.81
CA GLY A 31 -20.83 6.47 11.35
C GLY A 31 -22.15 5.71 11.18
N TYR A 32 -22.11 4.54 10.55
CA TYR A 32 -23.28 3.67 10.42
C TYR A 32 -23.76 3.13 11.78
N ALA A 33 -22.85 2.65 12.63
CA ALA A 33 -23.18 2.11 13.95
C ALA A 33 -23.79 3.18 14.88
N PHE A 34 -23.34 4.44 14.77
CA PHE A 34 -23.94 5.58 15.46
C PHE A 34 -25.37 5.86 14.97
N PHE A 35 -25.62 5.81 13.65
CA PHE A 35 -26.95 5.99 13.08
C PHE A 35 -27.90 4.82 13.43
N ALA A 36 -27.39 3.59 13.39
CA ALA A 36 -28.14 2.36 13.71
C ALA A 36 -28.43 2.19 15.22
N GLY A 37 -27.95 3.10 16.08
CA GLY A 37 -28.16 3.06 17.53
C GLY A 37 -27.36 1.98 18.26
N TYR A 38 -26.34 1.39 17.62
CA TYR A 38 -25.50 0.36 18.25
C TYR A 38 -24.47 0.93 19.24
N LEU A 39 -24.24 2.25 19.21
CA LEU A 39 -23.22 2.95 20.00
C LEU A 39 -23.83 3.69 21.20
N ASP A 40 -24.62 2.99 22.03
CA ASP A 40 -25.07 3.49 23.35
C ASP A 40 -23.94 3.58 24.40
N PHE A 41 -22.69 3.22 24.05
CA PHE A 41 -21.55 3.14 24.97
C PHE A 41 -20.78 4.48 25.17
N ILE A 42 -20.99 5.51 24.33
CA ILE A 42 -20.45 6.87 24.56
C ILE A 42 -21.58 7.77 25.10
N PRO A 43 -21.66 7.98 26.44
CA PRO A 43 -22.79 8.71 27.04
C PRO A 43 -22.70 10.24 26.91
N LEU A 44 -21.59 10.80 26.39
CA LEU A 44 -21.36 12.26 26.48
C LEU A 44 -21.72 13.07 25.23
N LEU A 45 -21.72 12.45 24.04
CA LEU A 45 -22.01 13.14 22.75
C LEU A 45 -23.26 12.61 22.03
N GLY A 46 -23.79 11.44 22.42
CA GLY A 46 -24.92 10.79 21.75
C GLY A 46 -26.28 11.43 22.00
N THR A 47 -26.42 12.27 23.02
CA THR A 47 -27.74 12.75 23.47
C THR A 47 -28.23 14.01 22.75
N MET A 48 -27.34 14.79 22.11
CA MET A 48 -27.72 16.04 21.43
C MET A 48 -27.78 15.93 19.89
N LEU A 49 -27.30 14.83 19.30
CA LEU A 49 -27.28 14.62 17.84
C LEU A 49 -28.05 13.36 17.39
N LYS A 50 -29.04 12.92 18.17
CA LYS A 50 -29.97 11.86 17.75
C LYS A 50 -30.75 12.32 16.50
N GLY A 51 -30.48 11.69 15.35
CA GLY A 51 -31.28 11.83 14.13
C GLY A 51 -30.81 12.81 13.06
N SER A 52 -29.63 13.42 13.17
CA SER A 52 -29.13 14.26 12.07
C SER A 52 -28.56 13.40 10.94
N TYR A 53 -29.38 13.18 9.91
CA TYR A 53 -28.94 12.56 8.65
C TYR A 53 -27.68 13.21 8.10
N ILE A 54 -27.53 14.53 8.30
CA ILE A 54 -26.39 15.34 7.88
C ILE A 54 -25.06 14.81 8.44
N PHE A 55 -25.02 14.40 9.72
CA PHE A 55 -23.78 13.92 10.34
C PHE A 55 -23.35 12.57 9.75
N MET A 56 -24.31 11.68 9.49
CA MET A 56 -24.07 10.40 8.82
C MET A 56 -23.52 10.59 7.41
N THR A 57 -24.15 11.45 6.58
CA THR A 57 -23.69 11.68 5.20
C THR A 57 -22.31 12.31 5.16
N CYS A 58 -22.02 13.27 6.05
CA CYS A 58 -20.69 13.87 6.13
C CYS A 58 -19.59 12.83 6.45
N LEU A 59 -19.82 11.93 7.42
CA LEU A 59 -18.87 10.87 7.74
C LEU A 59 -18.70 9.86 6.60
N LEU A 60 -19.78 9.46 5.92
CA LEU A 60 -19.68 8.56 4.77
C LEU A 60 -18.91 9.18 3.61
N ILE A 61 -19.19 10.45 3.28
CA ILE A 61 -18.49 11.16 2.21
C ILE A 61 -17.01 11.31 2.57
N LEU A 62 -16.69 11.69 3.81
CA LEU A 62 -15.31 11.83 4.26
C LEU A 62 -14.58 10.49 4.23
N GLY A 63 -15.16 9.42 4.78
CA GLY A 63 -14.58 8.07 4.75
C GLY A 63 -14.38 7.53 3.33
N PHE A 64 -15.30 7.84 2.42
CA PHE A 64 -15.18 7.53 0.99
C PHE A 64 -14.01 8.27 0.34
N LEU A 65 -13.86 9.57 0.60
CA LEU A 65 -12.74 10.36 0.09
C LEU A 65 -11.39 9.84 0.59
N LEU A 66 -11.28 9.48 1.88
CA LEU A 66 -10.07 8.85 2.43
C LEU A 66 -9.74 7.52 1.73
N THR A 67 -10.75 6.69 1.48
CA THR A 67 -10.57 5.39 0.81
C THR A 67 -10.14 5.57 -0.64
N MET A 68 -10.76 6.51 -1.37
CA MET A 68 -10.37 6.86 -2.74
C MET A 68 -8.93 7.36 -2.83
N ALA A 69 -8.52 8.22 -1.90
CA ALA A 69 -7.14 8.71 -1.84
C ALA A 69 -6.13 7.56 -1.63
N SER A 70 -6.50 6.54 -0.85
CA SER A 70 -5.65 5.34 -0.68
C SER A 70 -5.45 4.57 -1.99
N THR A 71 -6.53 4.35 -2.74
CA THR A 71 -6.46 3.63 -4.03
C THR A 71 -5.50 4.30 -5.01
N VAL A 72 -5.46 5.63 -5.06
CA VAL A 72 -4.53 6.39 -5.91
C VAL A 72 -3.07 6.16 -5.49
N LEU A 73 -2.79 6.20 -4.18
CA LEU A 73 -1.43 5.92 -3.66
C LEU A 73 -0.99 4.48 -3.98
N PHE A 74 -1.92 3.52 -3.90
CA PHE A 74 -1.65 2.14 -4.30
C PHE A 74 -1.32 2.01 -5.77
N MET A 75 -2.04 2.73 -6.65
CA MET A 75 -1.80 2.74 -8.09
C MET A 75 -0.38 3.23 -8.43
N ILE A 76 0.07 4.31 -7.78
CA ILE A 76 1.44 4.83 -7.93
C ILE A 76 2.46 3.80 -7.45
N SER A 77 2.18 3.10 -6.33
CA SER A 77 3.06 2.04 -5.82
C SER A 77 3.12 0.81 -6.74
N GLY A 78 2.06 0.55 -7.50
CA GLY A 78 1.97 -0.54 -8.47
C GLY A 78 2.88 -0.33 -9.68
N MET A 79 2.96 0.90 -10.19
CA MET A 79 3.85 1.26 -11.30
C MET A 79 5.34 1.03 -11.01
N VAL A 80 5.75 1.11 -9.73
CA VAL A 80 7.12 0.79 -9.32
C VAL A 80 7.39 -0.73 -9.42
N SER A 81 6.38 -1.56 -9.17
CA SER A 81 6.53 -3.02 -9.19
C SER A 81 6.71 -3.58 -10.61
N THR A 82 6.13 -2.92 -11.62
CA THR A 82 6.22 -3.37 -13.02
C THR A 82 7.54 -3.00 -13.69
N SER A 83 8.26 -2.02 -13.15
CA SER A 83 9.54 -1.53 -13.67
C SER A 83 10.77 -2.26 -13.12
N ALA A 84 10.57 -3.38 -12.40
CA ALA A 84 11.64 -4.19 -11.83
C ALA A 84 12.45 -4.94 -12.92
N PRO A 85 13.79 -4.78 -12.97
CA PRO A 85 14.64 -5.50 -13.92
C PRO A 85 14.60 -7.01 -13.64
N GLN A 86 14.64 -7.79 -14.73
CA GLN A 86 14.73 -9.25 -14.71
C GLN A 86 16.20 -9.63 -14.74
N VAL A 87 16.65 -10.41 -13.76
CA VAL A 87 18.02 -10.93 -13.72
C VAL A 87 17.98 -12.45 -13.57
N SER A 88 18.91 -13.14 -14.22
CA SER A 88 19.07 -14.58 -14.05
C SER A 88 19.92 -14.87 -12.83
N CYS A 89 19.46 -15.78 -11.96
CA CYS A 89 20.22 -16.16 -10.78
C CYS A 89 21.40 -17.07 -11.16
N PRO A 90 22.65 -16.81 -10.70
CA PRO A 90 23.81 -17.63 -11.05
C PRO A 90 23.79 -19.03 -10.42
N SER A 91 23.02 -19.23 -9.34
CA SER A 91 22.93 -20.53 -8.65
C SER A 91 21.86 -21.46 -9.23
N CYS A 92 20.72 -20.91 -9.67
CA CYS A 92 19.58 -21.71 -10.13
C CYS A 92 19.16 -21.45 -11.59
N GLN A 93 19.82 -20.51 -12.29
CA GLN A 93 19.54 -20.09 -13.68
C GLN A 93 18.08 -19.68 -13.97
N LYS A 94 17.26 -19.50 -12.92
CA LYS A 94 15.88 -19.04 -13.05
C LYS A 94 15.85 -17.51 -13.07
N VAL A 95 14.96 -16.96 -13.89
CA VAL A 95 14.74 -15.52 -14.00
C VAL A 95 13.98 -15.03 -12.77
N THR A 96 14.56 -14.06 -12.05
CA THR A 96 13.96 -13.46 -10.85
C THR A 96 13.85 -11.95 -11.02
N LYS A 97 12.75 -11.38 -10.55
CA LYS A 97 12.52 -9.92 -10.52
C LYS A 97 13.14 -9.36 -9.24
N MET A 98 13.89 -8.26 -9.36
CA MET A 98 14.43 -7.54 -8.20
C MET A 98 13.79 -6.17 -8.07
N LEU A 99 13.20 -5.90 -6.90
CA LEU A 99 12.57 -4.64 -6.55
C LEU A 99 13.59 -3.63 -5.96
N GLY A 100 14.68 -4.12 -5.39
CA GLY A 100 15.70 -3.37 -4.66
C GLY A 100 17.12 -3.61 -5.13
N LYS A 101 18.08 -3.02 -4.40
CA LYS A 101 19.52 -3.19 -4.61
C LYS A 101 20.04 -4.53 -4.05
N GLU A 102 19.33 -5.06 -3.07
CA GLU A 102 19.68 -6.23 -2.28
C GLU A 102 18.38 -7.02 -2.08
N ASP A 103 18.12 -7.98 -2.95
CA ASP A 103 16.98 -8.88 -2.84
C ASP A 103 17.47 -10.32 -2.91
N ALA A 104 16.79 -11.23 -2.21
CA ALA A 104 17.04 -12.66 -2.35
C ALA A 104 16.37 -13.19 -3.62
N CYS A 105 16.99 -14.17 -4.28
CA CYS A 105 16.34 -14.89 -5.37
C CYS A 105 15.05 -15.55 -4.87
N MET A 106 13.92 -15.38 -5.58
CA MET A 106 12.63 -15.98 -5.20
C MET A 106 12.65 -17.52 -5.18
N PHE A 107 13.59 -18.17 -5.89
CA PHE A 107 13.62 -19.62 -6.02
C PHE A 107 14.60 -20.30 -5.06
N CYS A 108 15.83 -19.78 -4.94
CA CYS A 108 16.88 -20.41 -4.13
C CYS A 108 17.23 -19.64 -2.85
N GLY A 109 16.66 -18.45 -2.63
CA GLY A 109 16.94 -17.65 -1.42
C GLY A 109 18.34 -17.06 -1.34
N GLN A 110 19.19 -17.27 -2.35
CA GLN A 110 20.53 -16.68 -2.44
C GLN A 110 20.42 -15.15 -2.43
N PRO A 111 21.16 -14.42 -1.58
CA PRO A 111 21.18 -12.96 -1.59
C PRO A 111 21.87 -12.48 -2.88
N LEU A 112 21.18 -11.67 -3.69
CA LEU A 112 21.76 -11.07 -4.89
C LEU A 112 21.87 -9.56 -4.68
N ARG A 113 23.02 -9.01 -5.08
CA ARG A 113 23.30 -7.58 -5.06
C ARG A 113 23.48 -7.06 -6.47
N LEU A 114 22.80 -5.96 -6.79
CA LEU A 114 23.04 -5.23 -8.03
C LEU A 114 24.09 -4.14 -7.75
N ASP A 115 25.36 -4.41 -8.02
CA ASP A 115 26.41 -3.40 -7.97
C ASP A 115 26.29 -2.46 -9.19
N ASP A 116 26.48 -1.15 -8.99
CA ASP A 116 26.24 -0.11 -10.02
C ASP A 116 27.18 -0.23 -11.24
N GLU A 117 28.28 -0.99 -11.12
CA GLU A 117 29.30 -1.15 -12.17
C GLU A 117 29.04 -2.32 -13.13
N GLN A 118 28.09 -3.21 -12.81
CA GLN A 118 27.61 -4.21 -13.75
C GLN A 118 26.08 -4.17 -13.80
N PRO A 119 25.48 -3.52 -14.81
CA PRO A 119 24.12 -3.87 -15.16
C PRO A 119 24.16 -5.32 -15.64
N GLN A 120 23.88 -6.29 -14.77
CA GLN A 120 23.60 -7.66 -15.20
C GLN A 120 22.47 -7.55 -16.24
N GLN A 121 22.85 -7.81 -17.49
CA GLN A 121 22.15 -7.41 -18.71
C GLN A 121 20.80 -8.12 -18.85
N GLN A 122 19.92 -7.45 -19.61
CA GLN A 122 18.60 -7.88 -20.04
C GLN A 122 18.46 -9.38 -20.37
N PRO A 123 17.25 -9.96 -20.24
CA PRO A 123 16.93 -11.18 -20.97
C PRO A 123 16.94 -10.86 -22.47
N GLN A 124 17.97 -11.32 -23.18
CA GLN A 124 17.83 -11.63 -24.59
C GLN A 124 17.25 -13.05 -24.73
N ASN A 125 16.14 -13.13 -25.45
CA ASN A 125 15.50 -14.28 -26.11
C ASN A 125 14.58 -15.26 -25.34
N GLN A 126 13.33 -15.27 -25.84
CA GLN A 126 12.50 -16.42 -26.26
C GLN A 126 11.93 -17.34 -25.16
N THR A 127 10.60 -17.50 -25.05
CA THR A 127 9.65 -17.81 -26.13
C THR A 127 8.36 -17.01 -26.01
#